data_AF-A0AAV3IRT5-F1
#
_entry.id   AF-A0AAV3IRT5-F1
#
_cell.length_a   1.000
_cell.length_b   1.000
_cell.length_c   1.000
_cell.angle_alpha   90.00
_cell.angle_beta   90.00
_cell.angle_gamma   90.00
#
_symmetry.space_group_name_H-M   'P 1'
#
loop_
_entity.id
_entity.type
_entity.pdbx_description
1 polymer ?
#
loop_
_entity_poly.entity_id
_entity_poly.type
_entity_poly.pdbx_seq_one_letter_code
_entity_poly.pdbx_strand_id
1 'polypeptide(L)' 'MVNPMKLFKPEKKLMNHSIHFGENPLVILSNFSDSALKQGWSQAEVETVISEASQGDYMKLIRTLRTYTLL' A
#
# COMPACT_ATOMS: atom_id res chain seq x y z
N MET A 1 -23.86 -0.55 -18.20
CA MET A 1 -22.50 -1.06 -18.50
C MET A 1 -21.76 -1.11 -17.17
N VAL A 2 -21.50 -2.30 -16.64
CA VAL A 2 -20.76 -2.45 -15.37
C VAL A 2 -19.28 -2.38 -15.75
N ASN A 3 -18.56 -1.35 -15.29
CA ASN A 3 -17.12 -1.25 -15.53
C ASN A 3 -16.45 -2.44 -14.84
N PRO A 4 -15.75 -3.33 -15.57
CA PRO A 4 -15.03 -4.42 -14.95
C PRO A 4 -13.98 -3.79 -14.04
N MET A 5 -13.95 -4.22 -12.78
CA MET A 5 -12.88 -3.92 -11.84
C MET A 5 -11.56 -4.11 -12.58
N LYS A 6 -10.93 -3.00 -12.96
CA LYS A 6 -9.55 -3.02 -13.40
C LYS A 6 -8.81 -3.59 -12.21
N LEU A 7 -8.38 -4.84 -12.31
CA LEU A 7 -7.28 -5.37 -11.52
C LEU A 7 -6.23 -4.26 -11.56
N PHE A 8 -6.05 -3.56 -10.44
CA PHE A 8 -4.98 -2.61 -10.26
C PHE A 8 -3.68 -3.42 -10.34
N LYS A 9 -3.18 -3.65 -11.56
CA LYS A 9 -1.80 -4.03 -11.76
C LYS A 9 -0.97 -2.89 -11.18
N PRO A 10 0.01 -3.14 -10.31
CA PRO A 10 0.79 -2.07 -9.71
C PRO A 10 1.79 -1.54 -10.74
N GLU A 11 1.30 -0.76 -11.71
CA GLU A 11 2.15 0.12 -12.51
C GLU A 11 2.74 1.22 -11.62
N LYS A 12 2.00 1.61 -10.57
CA LYS A 12 2.48 2.54 -9.55
C LYS A 12 3.18 1.80 -8.42
N LYS A 13 4.39 2.24 -8.15
CA LYS A 13 5.23 1.84 -7.02
C LYS A 13 5.65 3.10 -6.27
N LEU A 14 5.67 3.03 -4.96
CA LEU A 14 6.29 4.02 -4.09
C LEU A 14 7.80 3.96 -4.26
N MET A 15 8.39 5.07 -4.71
CA MET A 15 9.84 5.22 -4.78
C MET A 15 10.37 5.68 -3.42
N ASN A 16 11.54 5.20 -3.03
CA ASN A 16 12.24 5.62 -1.80
C ASN A 16 11.39 5.49 -0.51
N HIS A 17 10.53 4.48 -0.45
CA HIS A 17 9.71 4.21 0.73
C HIS A 17 10.20 2.96 1.45
N SER A 18 10.78 3.14 2.63
CA SER A 18 11.28 2.05 3.48
C SER A 18 10.16 1.52 4.39
N ILE A 19 9.96 0.21 4.38
CA ILE A 19 9.10 -0.49 5.36
C ILE A 19 10.00 -1.18 6.39
N HIS A 20 10.00 -0.67 7.63
CA HIS A 20 10.79 -1.25 8.71
C HIS A 20 10.02 -2.37 9.42
N PHE A 21 10.65 -3.53 9.50
CA PHE A 21 10.10 -4.67 10.22
C PHE A 21 10.23 -4.48 11.74
N GLY A 22 9.17 -4.81 12.49
CA GLY A 22 9.08 -4.60 13.94
C GLY A 22 8.40 -3.29 14.34
N GLU A 23 8.15 -2.37 13.40
CA GLU A 23 7.32 -1.19 13.64
C GLU A 23 5.85 -1.56 13.87
N ASN A 24 5.14 -0.70 14.61
CA ASN A 24 3.70 -0.83 14.84
C ASN A 24 2.94 -0.81 13.49
N PRO A 25 1.99 -1.73 13.26
CA PRO A 25 1.20 -1.80 12.02
C PRO A 25 0.57 -0.46 11.60
N LEU A 26 0.03 0.29 12.54
CA LEU A 26 -0.62 1.57 12.26
C LEU A 26 0.38 2.61 11.79
N VAL A 27 1.58 2.63 12.37
CA VAL A 27 2.67 3.52 11.93
C VAL A 27 3.08 3.21 10.50
N ILE A 28 3.22 1.92 10.16
CA ILE A 28 3.56 1.49 8.81
C ILE A 28 2.47 1.91 7.81
N LEU A 29 1.20 1.69 8.14
CA LEU A 29 0.07 2.06 7.28
C LEU A 29 -0.04 3.58 7.09
N SER A 30 0.12 4.36 8.16
CA SER A 30 0.14 5.83 8.09
C SER A 30 1.29 6.33 7.22
N ASN A 31 2.51 5.81 7.42
CA ASN A 31 3.67 6.21 6.64
C ASN A 31 3.52 5.87 5.15
N PHE A 32 2.97 4.70 4.85
CA PHE A 32 2.64 4.28 3.48
C PHE A 32 1.64 5.23 2.84
N SER A 33 0.52 5.50 3.54
CA SER A 33 -0.54 6.41 3.09
C SER A 33 0.02 7.79 2.77
N ASP A 34 0.75 8.39 3.70
CA ASP A 34 1.33 9.73 3.56
C ASP A 34 2.30 9.80 2.38
N SER A 35 3.13 8.76 2.21
CA SER A 35 4.08 8.70 1.09
C SER A 35 3.36 8.55 -0.24
N ALA A 36 2.33 7.71 -0.30
CA ALA A 36 1.59 7.43 -1.54
C ALA A 36 0.86 8.68 -2.03
N LEU A 37 0.16 9.36 -1.11
CA LEU A 37 -0.52 10.62 -1.39
C LEU A 37 0.45 11.70 -1.88
N LYS A 38 1.64 11.83 -1.24
CA LYS A 38 2.70 12.75 -1.69
C LYS A 38 3.25 12.42 -3.08
N GLN A 39 3.19 11.15 -3.49
CA GLN A 39 3.61 10.68 -4.81
C GLN A 39 2.45 10.62 -5.82
N GLY A 40 1.34 11.31 -5.54
CA GLY A 40 0.23 11.47 -6.49
C GLY A 40 -0.67 10.24 -6.62
N TRP A 41 -0.65 9.35 -5.64
CA TRP A 41 -1.68 8.32 -5.53
C TRP A 41 -2.99 8.97 -5.07
N SER A 42 -4.10 8.46 -5.57
CA SER A 42 -5.43 8.85 -5.13
C SER A 42 -5.78 8.19 -3.80
N GLN A 43 -6.69 8.81 -3.05
CA GLN A 43 -7.22 8.26 -1.81
C GLN A 43 -7.76 6.84 -1.99
N ALA A 44 -8.48 6.57 -3.09
CA ALA A 44 -9.05 5.25 -3.38
C ALA A 44 -7.99 4.18 -3.67
N GLU A 45 -6.89 4.54 -4.34
CA GLU A 45 -5.74 3.66 -4.53
C GLU A 45 -5.12 3.27 -3.18
N VAL A 46 -4.93 4.25 -2.30
CA VAL A 46 -4.36 4.04 -0.96
C VAL A 46 -5.27 3.16 -0.09
N GLU A 47 -6.57 3.45 -0.05
CA GLU A 47 -7.54 2.67 0.71
C GLU A 47 -7.64 1.22 0.25
N THR A 48 -7.49 0.97 -1.06
CA THR A 48 -7.47 -0.39 -1.62
C THR A 48 -6.28 -1.17 -1.09
N VAL A 49 -5.08 -0.58 -1.11
CA VAL A 49 -3.86 -1.23 -0.60
C VAL A 49 -3.92 -1.44 0.92
N ILE A 50 -4.40 -0.45 1.68
CA ILE A 50 -4.55 -0.57 3.14
C ILE A 50 -5.55 -1.67 3.49
N SER A 51 -6.67 -1.74 2.78
CA SER A 51 -7.67 -2.79 2.96
C SER A 51 -7.08 -4.17 2.70
N GLU A 52 -6.34 -4.35 1.59
CA GLU A 52 -5.65 -5.60 1.27
C GLU A 52 -4.62 -6.00 2.35
N ALA A 53 -3.79 -5.04 2.77
CA ALA A 53 -2.73 -5.25 3.76
C ALA A 53 -3.26 -5.58 5.16
N SER A 54 -4.45 -5.07 5.50
CA SER A 54 -5.07 -5.26 6.81
C SER A 54 -5.79 -6.62 6.97
N GLN A 55 -5.93 -7.40 5.90
CA GLN A 55 -6.66 -8.68 5.91
C GLN A 55 -5.85 -9.88 6.44
N GLY A 56 -5.07 -9.73 7.51
CA GLY A 56 -4.35 -10.85 8.10
C GLY A 56 -3.35 -10.45 9.16
N ASP A 57 -2.29 -11.26 9.28
CA ASP A 57 -1.24 -11.03 10.25
C ASP A 57 -0.24 -9.94 9.79
N TYR A 58 0.67 -9.60 10.69
CA TYR A 58 1.74 -8.65 10.41
C TYR A 58 2.56 -9.01 9.17
N MET A 59 2.81 -10.29 8.93
CA MET A 59 3.60 -10.74 7.78
C MET A 59 2.86 -10.49 6.47
N LYS A 60 1.54 -10.68 6.43
CA LYS A 60 0.71 -10.31 5.29
C LYS A 60 0.79 -8.81 5.02
N LEU A 61 0.64 -7.97 6.05
CA LEU A 61 0.78 -6.51 5.92
C LEU A 61 2.11 -6.13 5.27
N ILE A 62 3.22 -6.65 5.79
CA ILE A 62 4.56 -6.34 5.24
C ILE A 62 4.71 -6.82 3.80
N ARG A 63 4.25 -8.04 3.49
CA ARG A 63 4.33 -8.61 2.14
C ARG A 63 3.51 -7.78 1.14
N THR A 64 2.27 -7.45 1.49
CA THR A 64 1.39 -6.64 0.63
C THR A 64 2.01 -5.28 0.39
N LEU A 65 2.43 -4.54 1.41
CA LEU A 65 2.99 -3.19 1.19
C LEU A 65 4.27 -3.24 0.35
N ARG A 66 5.11 -4.29 0.51
CA ARG A 66 6.31 -4.48 -0.33
C ARG A 66 6.01 -4.75 -1.79
N THR A 67 4.82 -5.25 -2.15
CA THR A 67 4.44 -5.36 -3.57
C THR A 67 4.16 -3.99 -4.19
N TYR A 68 4.05 -2.93 -3.40
CA TYR A 68 3.80 -1.56 -3.87
C TYR A 68 4.99 -0.62 -3.65
N THR A 69 6.14 -1.10 -3.17
CA THR A 69 7.36 -0.28 -2.98
C THR A 69 8.48 -0.71 -3.94
N LEU A 70 9.26 0.25 -4.42
CA LEU A 70 10.57 0.03 -5.04
C LEU A 70 11.63 0.53 -4.05
N LEU A 71 12.50 -0.39 -3.61
CA LEU A 71 13.69 -0.10 -2.81
C LEU A 71 14.88 0.17 -3.72
#